data_AF-A0A3D4R006-F1
#
_entry.id   AF-A0A3D4R006-F1
#
_cell.length_a   1.000
_cell.length_b   1.000
_cell.length_c   1.000
_cell.angle_alpha   90.00
_cell.angle_beta   90.00
_cell.angle_gamma   90.00
#
_symmetry.space_group_name_H-M   'P 1'
#
loop_
_entity.id
_entity.type
_entity.pdbx_description
1 polymer ?
#
loop_
_entity_poly.entity_id
_entity_poly.type
_entity_poly.pdbx_seq_one_letter_code
_entity_poly.pdbx_strand_id
1 'polypeptide(L)' 'LNLIVEIKGYRREDARIKKSTMDTYWIPGVNNNGQYGRWAFAEFTEVYQIEADFKAKVEKEFDNMIKKFI' A
#
# COMPACT_ATOMS: atom_id res chain seq x y z
N LEU A 1 9.56 -5.12 8.15
CA LEU A 1 8.24 -4.90 7.53
C LEU A 1 8.39 -3.71 6.60
N ASN A 2 7.76 -3.73 5.43
CA ASN A 2 7.89 -2.69 4.42
C ASN A 2 6.50 -2.28 3.91
N LEU A 3 6.20 -0.99 3.90
CA LEU A 3 4.94 -0.46 3.39
C LEU A 3 5.22 0.39 2.15
N ILE A 4 4.62 0.03 1.03
CA ILE A 4 4.60 0.88 -0.16
C ILE A 4 3.36 1.76 -0.08
N VAL A 5 3.57 3.07 -0.16
CA VAL A 5 2.50 4.08 -0.15
C VAL A 5 2.45 4.74 -1.52
N GLU A 6 1.28 4.68 -2.16
CA GLU A 6 1.02 5.37 -3.41
C GLU A 6 -0.08 6.43 -3.22
N ILE A 7 0.24 7.69 -3.55
CA ILE A 7 -0.72 8.80 -3.53
C ILE A 7 -1.13 9.09 -4.98
N LYS A 8 -2.44 9.09 -5.26
CA LYS A 8 -2.99 9.26 -6.61
C LYS A 8 -4.13 10.26 -6.64
N GLY A 9 -4.04 11.24 -7.54
CA GLY A 9 -5.09 12.25 -7.76
C GLY A 9 -6.18 11.79 -8.71
N TYR A 10 -5.80 11.22 -9.85
CA TYR A 10 -6.75 10.75 -10.85
C TYR A 10 -6.63 9.25 -11.06
N ARG A 11 -7.75 8.53 -10.94
CA ARG A 11 -7.81 7.08 -11.01
C ARG A 11 -8.37 6.62 -12.36
N ARG A 12 -7.49 6.42 -13.34
CA ARG A 12 -7.79 5.78 -14.63
C ARG A 12 -7.62 4.27 -14.53
N GLU A 13 -7.84 3.58 -15.65
CA GLU A 13 -7.74 2.13 -15.73
C GLU A 13 -6.34 1.60 -15.43
N ASP A 14 -5.29 2.31 -15.85
CA ASP A 14 -3.89 2.00 -15.50
C ASP A 14 -3.66 1.98 -13.97
N ALA A 15 -4.24 2.95 -13.24
CA ALA A 15 -4.16 2.99 -11.79
C ALA A 15 -4.92 1.81 -11.16
N ARG A 16 -6.08 1.42 -11.71
CA ARG A 16 -6.82 0.24 -11.25
C ARG A 16 -6.04 -1.05 -11.48
N ILE A 17 -5.46 -1.22 -12.66
CA ILE A 17 -4.64 -2.38 -13.02
C ILE A 17 -3.43 -2.44 -12.10
N LYS A 18 -2.73 -1.33 -11.89
CA LYS A 18 -1.58 -1.28 -10.97
C LYS A 18 -1.96 -1.73 -9.56
N LYS A 19 -3.03 -1.17 -8.97
CA LYS A 19 -3.51 -1.62 -7.65
C LYS A 19 -3.78 -3.12 -7.63
N SER A 20 -4.55 -3.60 -8.61
CA SER A 20 -4.88 -5.02 -8.73
C SER A 20 -3.62 -5.88 -8.81
N THR A 21 -2.62 -5.47 -9.59
CA THR A 21 -1.35 -6.18 -9.72
C THR A 21 -0.55 -6.19 -8.41
N MET A 22 -0.52 -5.08 -7.69
CA MET A 22 0.12 -5.00 -6.37
C MET A 22 -0.54 -5.97 -5.38
N ASP A 23 -1.87 -5.95 -5.30
CA ASP A 23 -2.65 -6.71 -4.32
C ASP A 23 -2.67 -8.21 -4.62
N THR A 24 -2.71 -8.60 -5.90
CA THR A 24 -2.94 -10.01 -6.32
C THR A 24 -1.68 -10.76 -6.74
N TYR A 25 -0.66 -10.07 -7.24
CA TYR A 25 0.55 -10.74 -7.76
C TYR A 25 1.80 -10.32 -7.01
N TRP A 26 2.10 -9.01 -6.96
CA TRP A 26 3.41 -8.56 -6.53
C TRP A 26 3.63 -8.72 -5.02
N ILE A 27 2.72 -8.20 -4.19
CA ILE A 27 2.83 -8.31 -2.73
C ILE A 27 2.83 -9.79 -2.29
N PRO A 28 1.89 -10.65 -2.76
CA PRO A 28 1.96 -12.07 -2.46
C PRO A 28 3.26 -12.74 -2.94
N GLY A 29 3.73 -12.42 -4.15
CA GLY A 29 4.94 -13.00 -4.73
C GLY A 29 6.20 -12.68 -3.91
N VAL A 30 6.41 -11.42 -3.54
CA VAL A 30 7.56 -11.01 -2.72
C VAL A 30 7.48 -11.62 -1.32
N ASN A 31 6.30 -11.65 -0.71
CA ASN A 31 6.11 -12.22 0.62
C ASN A 31 6.33 -13.73 0.63
N ASN A 32 5.89 -14.45 -0.40
CA ASN A 32 6.08 -15.89 -0.54
C ASN A 32 7.54 -16.27 -0.84
N ASN A 33 8.29 -15.38 -1.51
CA ASN A 33 9.73 -15.58 -1.74
C ASN A 33 10.52 -15.58 -0.41
N GLY A 34 10.13 -14.76 0.57
CA GLY A 34 10.71 -14.76 1.91
C GLY A 34 12.10 -14.11 2.04
N GLN A 35 12.76 -13.72 0.94
CA GLN A 35 14.10 -13.13 0.97
C GLN A 35 14.15 -11.64 1.34
N TYR A 36 13.04 -10.92 1.19
CA TYR A 36 13.02 -9.45 1.27
C TYR A 36 12.17 -8.90 2.44
N GLY A 37 11.86 -9.75 3.43
CA GLY A 37 10.93 -9.43 4.50
C GLY A 37 9.47 -9.40 4.04
N ARG A 38 8.56 -8.89 4.88
CA ARG A 38 7.13 -8.80 4.57
C ARG A 38 6.72 -7.41 4.13
N TRP A 39 5.94 -7.35 3.08
CA TRP A 39 5.52 -6.15 2.36
C TRP A 39 4.00 -6.00 2.38
N ALA A 40 3.53 -4.75 2.40
CA ALA A 40 2.15 -4.37 2.17
C ALA A 40 2.07 -3.16 1.23
N PHE A 41 0.88 -2.93 0.67
CA PHE A 41 0.59 -1.83 -0.25
C PHE A 41 -0.59 -1.01 0.28
N ALA A 42 -0.44 0.31 0.31
CA ALA A 42 -1.47 1.28 0.62
C ALA A 42 -1.58 2.30 -0.51
N GLU A 43 -2.80 2.61 -0.91
CA GLU A 43 -3.09 3.57 -1.95
C GLU A 43 -4.06 4.61 -1.42
N PHE A 44 -3.70 5.88 -1.57
CA PHE A 44 -4.51 7.01 -1.17
C PHE A 44 -5.00 7.79 -2.38
N THR A 45 -6.32 7.91 -2.53
CA THR A 45 -6.97 8.55 -3.68
C THR A 45 -7.34 10.03 -3.44
N GLU A 46 -7.21 10.52 -2.21
CA GLU A 46 -7.65 11.86 -1.82
C GLU A 46 -6.47 12.81 -1.63
N VAL A 47 -5.86 13.25 -2.74
CA VAL A 47 -4.62 14.04 -2.75
C VAL A 47 -4.75 15.38 -2.03
N TYR A 48 -5.87 16.07 -2.19
CA TYR A 48 -6.04 17.42 -1.63
C TYR A 48 -6.21 17.45 -0.11
N GLN A 49 -6.58 16.32 0.50
CA GLN A 49 -6.78 16.20 1.94
C GLN A 49 -5.65 15.43 2.62
N ILE A 50 -4.64 14.99 1.87
CA ILE A 50 -3.66 14.08 2.44
C ILE A 50 -2.55 14.80 3.17
N GLU A 51 -2.19 16.04 2.81
CA GLU A 51 -0.99 16.68 3.35
C GLU A 51 -1.01 16.81 4.88
N ALA A 52 -2.12 17.33 5.44
CA ALA A 52 -2.28 17.47 6.89
C ALA A 52 -2.40 16.12 7.61
N ASP A 53 -3.03 15.13 6.97
CA ASP A 53 -3.33 13.82 7.57
C ASP A 53 -2.33 12.73 7.18
N PHE A 54 -1.29 13.04 6.41
CA PHE A 54 -0.46 12.03 5.75
C PHE A 54 0.19 11.12 6.77
N LYS A 55 0.79 11.71 7.81
CA LYS A 55 1.42 10.98 8.91
C LYS A 55 0.42 10.00 9.56
N ALA A 56 -0.75 10.48 9.96
CA ALA A 56 -1.75 9.66 10.63
C ALA A 56 -2.29 8.55 9.72
N LYS A 57 -2.47 8.82 8.42
CA LYS A 57 -2.89 7.82 7.43
C LYS A 57 -1.83 6.75 7.24
N VAL A 58 -0.54 7.12 7.12
CA VAL A 58 0.56 6.15 7.00
C VAL A 58 0.72 5.31 8.27
N GLU A 59 0.67 5.92 9.44
CA GLU A 59 0.72 5.20 10.73
C GLU A 59 -0.41 4.16 10.82
N LYS A 60 -1.64 4.56 10.49
CA LYS A 60 -2.78 3.65 10.48
C LYS A 60 -2.59 2.47 9.52
N GLU A 61 -2.09 2.70 8.30
CA GLU A 61 -1.85 1.62 7.34
C GLU A 61 -0.69 0.71 7.77
N PHE A 62 0.32 1.26 8.44
CA PHE A 62 1.40 0.47 9.03
C PHE A 62 0.89 -0.41 10.17
N ASP A 63 0.05 0.12 11.07
CA ASP A 63 -0.58 -0.65 12.13
C ASP A 63 -1.48 -1.77 11.58
N ASN A 64 -2.24 -1.48 10.52
CA ASN A 64 -3.04 -2.49 9.82
C ASN A 64 -2.16 -3.59 9.23
N MET A 65 -1.01 -3.24 8.66
CA MET A 65 -0.04 -4.22 8.16
C MET A 65 0.49 -5.10 9.30
N ILE A 66 0.88 -4.50 10.44
CA ILE A 66 1.36 -5.26 11.60
C ILE A 66 0.31 -6.28 12.05
N LYS A 67 -0.95 -5.85 12.20
CA LYS A 67 -2.06 -6.72 12.63
C LYS A 67 -2.34 -7.88 11.68
N LYS A 68 -1.97 -7.78 10.40
CA LYS A 68 -2.10 -8.89 9.42
C LYS A 68 -0.99 -9.94 9.56
N PHE A 69 0.12 -9.58 10.22
CA PHE A 69 1.34 -10.39 10.28
C PHE A 69 1.65 -10.93 11.67
N ILE A 70 0.94 -10.45 12.69
CA ILE A 70 0.87 -11.01 14.05
C ILE A 70 -0.34 -11.95 14.10
#